data_AF-A0A538B8F6-F1
#
_entry.id   AF-A0A538B8F6-F1
#
_cell.length_a   1.000
_cell.length_b   1.000
_cell.length_c   1.000
_cell.angle_alpha   90.00
_cell.angle_beta   90.00
_cell.angle_gamma   90.00
#
_symmetry.space_group_name_H-M   'P 1'
#
loop_
_entity.id
_entity.type
_entity.pdbx_description
1 polymer ?
#
loop_
_entity_poly.entity_id
_entity_poly.type
_entity_poly.pdbx_seq_one_letter_code
_entity_poly.pdbx_strand_id
1 'polypeptide(L)'
;GRYRRDAFDRSPGSRAGRSYEVGAKLFDDARPEIQRKLDLVEELAKLAAEAGVSMTHLAIAFTLVHPAVTSAIIGPRTNEQLDDLLAGADVRLEPAILDAIDGLVAPGTLVDENDRGFDPWWLEADARRR
;
A
#
# COMPACT_ATOMS: atom_id res chain seq x y z
N GLY A 1 12.65 1.44 10.63
CA GLY A 1 12.49 0.83 9.29
C GLY A 1 12.11 1.91 8.28
N ARG A 2 12.14 1.62 6.96
CA ARG A 2 11.85 2.58 5.88
C ARG A 2 10.39 3.08 5.87
N TYR A 3 9.44 2.28 6.36
CA TYR A 3 8.00 2.57 6.35
C TYR A 3 7.58 3.20 7.68
N ARG A 4 8.01 4.44 7.90
CA ARG A 4 7.69 5.26 9.09
C ARG A 4 7.39 6.67 8.64
N ARG A 5 6.62 7.42 9.42
CA ARG A 5 6.24 8.81 9.12
C ARG A 5 7.43 9.69 8.74
N ASP A 6 8.48 9.62 9.55
CA ASP A 6 9.64 10.49 9.44
C ASP A 6 10.73 9.92 8.50
N ALA A 7 10.54 8.69 7.99
CA ALA A 7 11.53 8.02 7.14
C ALA A 7 11.33 8.31 5.64
N PHE A 8 10.30 9.06 5.26
CA PHE A 8 9.96 9.32 3.87
C PHE A 8 10.78 10.49 3.29
N ASP A 9 11.62 10.18 2.29
CA ASP A 9 12.46 11.17 1.60
C ASP A 9 11.63 12.03 0.63
N ARG A 10 11.55 13.32 0.94
CA ARG A 10 10.81 14.34 0.16
C ARG A 10 11.73 15.24 -0.65
N SER A 11 13.03 14.94 -0.69
CA SER A 11 13.99 15.74 -1.44
C SER A 11 13.62 15.80 -2.94
N PRO A 12 13.97 16.88 -3.66
CA PRO A 12 13.66 17.00 -5.10
C PRO A 12 14.17 15.85 -5.97
N GLY A 13 15.25 15.17 -5.53
CA GLY A 13 15.81 14.00 -6.19
C GLY A 13 15.14 12.67 -5.81
N SER A 14 14.20 12.67 -4.85
CA SER A 14 13.48 11.47 -4.43
C SER A 14 12.40 11.09 -5.44
N ARG A 15 11.80 9.89 -5.27
CA ARG A 15 10.64 9.50 -6.08
C ARG A 15 9.45 10.42 -5.83
N ALA A 16 9.27 10.90 -4.60
CA ALA A 16 8.22 11.85 -4.25
C ALA A 16 8.49 13.23 -4.88
N GLY A 17 9.73 13.71 -4.79
CA GLY A 17 10.12 15.03 -5.31
C GLY A 17 10.17 15.14 -6.84
N ARG A 18 10.43 14.04 -7.57
CA ARG A 18 10.46 14.04 -9.05
C ARG A 18 9.09 14.03 -9.72
N SER A 19 8.03 13.69 -9.00
CA SER A 19 6.68 13.59 -9.57
C SER A 19 5.98 14.95 -9.50
N TYR A 20 6.37 15.89 -10.36
CA TYR A 20 6.00 17.30 -10.25
C TYR A 20 4.48 17.61 -10.26
N GLU A 21 3.63 16.85 -10.95
CA GLU A 21 2.15 17.03 -10.88
C GLU A 21 1.44 15.93 -10.07
N VAL A 22 1.79 14.66 -10.30
CA VAL A 22 1.18 13.51 -9.62
C VAL A 22 1.68 13.36 -8.18
N GLY A 23 2.97 13.62 -7.95
CA GLY A 23 3.60 13.51 -6.64
C GLY A 23 3.27 14.66 -5.71
N ALA A 24 3.07 15.87 -6.24
CA ALA A 24 2.54 16.99 -5.46
C ALA A 24 1.17 16.64 -4.85
N LYS A 25 0.31 15.91 -5.57
CA LYS A 25 -0.94 15.43 -4.98
C LYS A 25 -0.71 14.27 -4.01
N LEU A 26 0.01 13.23 -4.43
CA LEU A 26 0.14 11.98 -3.66
C LEU A 26 1.05 12.07 -2.43
N PHE A 27 1.89 13.10 -2.31
CA PHE A 27 2.91 13.21 -1.25
C PHE A 27 2.96 14.59 -0.57
N ASP A 28 1.92 15.41 -0.71
CA ASP A 28 1.80 16.68 0.03
C ASP A 28 1.29 16.42 1.46
N ASP A 29 2.18 16.62 2.43
CA ASP A 29 1.88 16.43 3.85
C ASP A 29 0.83 17.41 4.39
N ALA A 30 0.57 18.55 3.72
CA ALA A 30 -0.47 19.47 4.13
C ALA A 30 -1.88 18.87 3.96
N ARG A 31 -2.01 17.80 3.15
CA ARG A 31 -3.28 17.13 2.90
C ARG A 31 -3.66 16.20 4.05
N PRO A 32 -4.92 16.26 4.53
CA PRO A 32 -5.38 15.40 5.62
C PRO A 32 -5.37 13.91 5.25
N GLU A 33 -5.59 13.55 3.98
CA GLU A 33 -5.55 12.15 3.55
C GLU A 33 -4.12 11.58 3.62
N ILE A 34 -3.11 12.40 3.32
CA ILE A 34 -1.71 11.99 3.43
C ILE A 34 -1.32 11.83 4.91
N GLN A 35 -1.73 12.75 5.78
CA GLN A 35 -1.54 12.58 7.23
C GLN A 35 -2.20 11.29 7.74
N ARG A 36 -3.43 11.01 7.29
CA ARG A 36 -4.13 9.77 7.65
C ARG A 36 -3.40 8.52 7.17
N LYS A 37 -2.84 8.51 5.95
CA LYS A 37 -1.99 7.41 5.48
C LYS A 37 -0.74 7.22 6.34
N LEU A 38 -0.10 8.32 6.76
CA LEU A 38 1.08 8.27 7.63
C LEU A 38 0.73 7.75 9.04
N ASP A 39 -0.43 8.09 9.59
CA ASP A 39 -0.95 7.48 10.83
C ASP A 39 -1.19 5.97 10.65
N LEU A 40 -1.84 5.57 9.56
CA LEU A 40 -2.12 4.16 9.26
C LEU A 40 -0.85 3.34 9.11
N VAL A 41 0.18 3.87 8.45
CA VAL A 41 1.47 3.18 8.29
C VAL A 41 2.14 2.91 9.64
N GLU A 42 2.02 3.81 10.62
CA GLU A 42 2.56 3.58 11.97
C GLU A 42 1.82 2.46 12.71
N GLU A 43 0.48 2.43 12.62
CA GLU A 43 -0.31 1.35 13.24
C GLU A 43 -0.09 0.00 12.55
N LEU A 44 -0.04 -0.02 11.22
CA LEU A 44 0.32 -1.23 10.47
C LEU A 44 1.73 -1.72 10.78
N ALA A 45 2.66 -0.81 11.10
CA ALA A 45 4.03 -1.19 11.47
C ALA A 45 4.09 -1.87 12.83
N LYS A 46 3.24 -1.45 13.77
CA LYS A 46 3.06 -2.16 15.05
C LYS A 46 2.46 -3.54 14.81
N LEU A 47 1.41 -3.62 14.00
CA LEU A 47 0.74 -4.87 13.69
C LEU A 47 1.67 -5.87 12.98
N ALA A 48 2.51 -5.41 12.05
CA ALA A 48 3.55 -6.24 11.43
C ALA A 48 4.52 -6.82 12.48
N ALA A 49 4.95 -5.99 13.43
CA ALA A 49 5.83 -6.42 14.52
C ALA A 49 5.15 -7.43 15.45
N GLU A 50 3.86 -7.23 15.78
CA GLU A 50 3.04 -8.19 16.55
C GLU A 50 2.88 -9.52 15.84
N ALA A 51 2.70 -9.50 14.53
CA ALA A 51 2.67 -10.69 13.67
C ALA A 51 4.05 -11.33 13.45
N GLY A 52 5.13 -10.70 13.92
CA GLY A 52 6.50 -11.22 13.78
C GLY A 52 7.05 -11.15 12.35
N VAL A 53 6.49 -10.30 11.49
CA VAL A 53 6.89 -10.17 10.08
C VAL A 53 7.32 -8.75 9.74
N SER A 54 8.02 -8.59 8.61
CA SER A 54 8.33 -7.26 8.10
C SER A 54 7.07 -6.58 7.54
N MET A 55 7.09 -5.24 7.46
CA MET A 55 6.00 -4.48 6.81
C MET A 55 5.79 -4.91 5.34
N THR A 56 6.87 -5.22 4.62
CA THR A 56 6.80 -5.68 3.23
C THR A 56 6.16 -7.06 3.14
N HIS A 57 6.50 -7.97 4.05
CA HIS A 57 5.88 -9.29 4.12
C HIS A 57 4.41 -9.22 4.51
N LEU A 58 4.03 -8.37 5.48
CA LEU A 58 2.64 -8.13 5.83
C LEU A 58 1.82 -7.70 4.61
N ALA A 59 2.32 -6.74 3.83
CA ALA A 59 1.63 -6.24 2.64
C ALA A 59 1.48 -7.29 1.53
N ILE A 60 2.53 -8.09 1.29
CA ILE A 60 2.49 -9.17 0.30
C ILE A 60 1.51 -10.26 0.72
N ALA A 61 1.61 -10.73 1.96
CA ALA A 61 0.74 -11.77 2.50
C ALA A 61 -0.73 -11.31 2.53
N PHE A 62 -1.01 -10.07 2.92
CA PHE A 62 -2.35 -9.48 2.87
C PHE A 62 -2.92 -9.47 1.45
N THR A 63 -2.09 -9.16 0.44
CA THR A 63 -2.52 -9.19 -0.95
C THR A 63 -2.84 -10.61 -1.41
N LEU A 64 -1.98 -11.58 -1.08
CA LEU A 64 -2.07 -12.97 -1.54
C LEU A 64 -3.08 -13.83 -0.75
N VAL A 65 -3.54 -13.39 0.41
CA VAL A 65 -4.55 -14.13 1.19
C VAL A 65 -5.94 -14.06 0.54
N HIS A 66 -6.21 -13.03 -0.25
CA HIS A 66 -7.52 -12.84 -0.85
C HIS A 66 -7.78 -13.90 -1.95
N PRO A 67 -8.88 -14.67 -1.88
CA PRO A 67 -9.10 -15.83 -2.77
C PRO A 67 -9.23 -15.47 -4.26
N ALA A 68 -9.60 -14.24 -4.58
CA ALA A 68 -9.67 -13.77 -5.97
C ALA A 68 -8.33 -13.25 -6.53
N VAL A 69 -7.25 -13.23 -5.73
CA VAL A 69 -5.93 -12.75 -6.16
C VAL A 69 -5.06 -13.94 -6.54
N THR A 70 -4.72 -14.05 -7.83
CA THR A 70 -3.84 -15.12 -8.32
C THR A 70 -2.35 -14.80 -8.12
N SER A 71 -1.97 -13.53 -8.20
CA SER A 71 -0.57 -13.10 -8.07
C SER A 71 -0.46 -11.65 -7.59
N ALA A 72 0.66 -11.35 -6.92
CA ALA A 72 1.04 -10.00 -6.52
C ALA A 72 2.21 -9.53 -7.39
N ILE A 73 2.07 -8.35 -8.02
CA ILE A 73 3.14 -7.75 -8.82
C ILE A 73 4.11 -7.02 -7.90
N ILE A 74 5.40 -7.37 -7.97
CA ILE A 74 6.47 -6.73 -7.19
C ILE A 74 7.46 -5.99 -8.10
N GLY A 75 8.06 -4.92 -7.60
CA GLY A 75 8.99 -4.07 -8.36
C GLY A 75 10.32 -3.80 -7.65
N PRO A 76 11.12 -4.83 -7.32
CA PRO A 76 12.42 -4.66 -6.69
C PRO A 76 13.41 -3.99 -7.66
N ARG A 77 14.38 -3.25 -7.10
CA ARG A 77 15.49 -2.62 -7.85
C ARG A 77 16.86 -3.23 -7.54
N THR A 78 16.91 -4.15 -6.58
CA THR A 78 18.10 -4.90 -6.19
C THR A 78 17.72 -6.35 -5.94
N ASN A 79 18.68 -7.28 -6.04
CA ASN A 79 18.43 -8.70 -5.74
C ASN A 79 18.00 -8.90 -4.29
N GLU A 80 18.61 -8.17 -3.35
CA GLU A 80 18.22 -8.23 -1.93
C GLU A 80 16.74 -7.87 -1.72
N GLN A 81 16.22 -6.88 -2.47
CA GLN A 81 14.79 -6.55 -2.43
C GLN A 81 13.94 -7.65 -3.06
N LEU A 82 14.42 -8.27 -4.14
CA LEU A 82 13.70 -9.37 -4.77
C LEU A 82 13.58 -10.55 -3.80
N ASP A 83 14.69 -10.97 -3.20
CA ASP A 83 14.74 -12.08 -2.25
C ASP A 83 13.86 -11.81 -1.03
N ASP A 84 13.92 -10.60 -0.46
CA ASP A 84 13.06 -10.20 0.67
C ASP A 84 11.58 -10.23 0.30
N LEU A 85 11.19 -9.66 -0.84
CA LEU A 85 9.79 -9.63 -1.25
C LEU A 85 9.27 -11.04 -1.57
N LEU A 86 10.07 -11.89 -2.20
CA LEU A 86 9.69 -13.29 -2.47
C LEU A 86 9.48 -14.08 -1.18
N ALA A 87 10.30 -13.87 -0.14
CA ALA A 87 10.10 -14.51 1.16
C ALA A 87 8.75 -14.15 1.80
N GLY A 88 8.21 -12.96 1.51
CA GLY A 88 6.88 -12.55 1.96
C GLY A 88 5.73 -13.33 1.33
N ALA A 89 5.93 -14.01 0.20
CA ALA A 89 4.88 -14.73 -0.50
C ALA A 89 4.43 -16.01 0.22
N ASP A 90 5.30 -16.59 1.04
CA ASP A 90 5.02 -17.80 1.82
C ASP A 90 4.40 -17.50 3.19
N VAL A 91 4.36 -16.22 3.60
CA VAL A 91 3.79 -15.78 4.88
C VAL A 91 2.27 -15.98 4.86
N ARG A 92 1.75 -16.56 5.94
CA ARG A 92 0.31 -16.73 6.19
C ARG A 92 -0.09 -15.86 7.37
N LEU A 93 -1.05 -14.96 7.15
CA LEU A 93 -1.58 -14.10 8.20
C LEU A 93 -2.69 -14.83 8.94
N GLU A 94 -2.62 -14.79 10.27
CA GLU A 94 -3.70 -15.27 11.12
C GLU A 94 -4.95 -14.41 10.94
N PRO A 95 -6.17 -14.97 11.06
CA PRO A 95 -7.42 -14.22 10.93
C PRO A 95 -7.48 -12.96 11.81
N ALA A 96 -6.96 -13.04 13.04
CA ALA A 96 -6.95 -11.89 13.96
C ALA A 96 -6.11 -10.70 13.44
N ILE A 97 -5.05 -10.96 12.66
CA ILE A 97 -4.26 -9.90 12.02
C ILE A 97 -5.04 -9.26 10.89
N LEU A 98 -5.80 -10.05 10.11
CA LEU A 98 -6.68 -9.52 9.07
C LEU A 98 -7.80 -8.67 9.67
N ASP A 99 -8.44 -9.15 10.74
CA ASP A 99 -9.47 -8.40 11.47
C ASP A 99 -8.91 -7.07 12.03
N ALA A 100 -7.66 -7.07 12.50
CA ALA A 100 -6.99 -5.85 12.96
C ALA A 100 -6.70 -4.87 11.80
N ILE A 101 -6.30 -5.36 10.61
CA ILE A 101 -6.15 -4.54 9.41
C ILE A 101 -7.50 -3.90 9.04
N ASP A 102 -8.58 -4.69 9.03
CA ASP A 102 -9.94 -4.21 8.74
C ASP A 102 -10.40 -3.16 9.77
N GLY A 103 -9.99 -3.29 11.03
CA GLY A 103 -10.22 -2.28 12.07
C GLY A 103 -9.49 -0.95 11.82
N LEU A 104 -8.31 -0.98 11.16
CA LEU A 104 -7.57 0.21 10.79
C LEU A 104 -8.11 0.85 9.51
N VAL A 105 -8.41 0.03 8.51
CA VAL A 105 -8.93 0.42 7.19
C VAL A 105 -10.07 -0.53 6.82
N ALA A 106 -11.31 -0.06 7.00
CA ALA A 106 -12.48 -0.89 6.72
C ALA A 106 -12.50 -1.38 5.25
N PRO A 107 -12.89 -2.64 4.99
CA PRO A 107 -12.97 -3.18 3.64
C PRO A 107 -13.74 -2.28 2.67
N GLY A 108 -13.20 -2.11 1.46
CA GLY A 108 -13.79 -1.23 0.43
C GLY A 108 -13.53 0.27 0.63
N THR A 109 -12.75 0.66 1.63
CA THR A 109 -12.41 2.07 1.86
C THR A 109 -11.20 2.49 1.03
N LEU A 110 -11.34 3.61 0.32
CA LEU A 110 -10.23 4.32 -0.29
C LEU A 110 -9.87 5.52 0.59
N VAL A 111 -8.66 5.53 1.16
CA VAL A 111 -8.22 6.60 2.09
C VAL A 111 -8.05 7.94 1.38
N ASP A 112 -7.64 7.93 0.11
CA ASP A 112 -7.46 9.12 -0.72
C ASP A 112 -7.99 8.82 -2.12
N GLU A 113 -8.97 9.60 -2.57
CA GLU A 113 -9.56 9.45 -3.91
C GLU A 113 -8.54 9.53 -5.04
N ASN A 114 -7.40 10.22 -4.82
CA ASN A 114 -6.32 10.28 -5.80
C ASN A 114 -5.61 8.92 -6.02
N ASP A 115 -5.80 7.94 -5.13
CA ASP A 115 -5.25 6.59 -5.28
C ASP A 115 -6.11 5.69 -6.17
N ARG A 116 -7.34 6.10 -6.55
CA ARG A 116 -8.22 5.31 -7.42
C ARG A 116 -7.57 4.98 -8.78
N GLY A 117 -6.63 5.82 -9.20
CA GLY A 117 -5.93 5.65 -10.47
C GLY A 117 -6.80 6.01 -11.66
N PHE A 118 -6.73 5.20 -12.71
CA PHE A 118 -7.47 5.42 -13.95
C PHE A 118 -8.87 4.84 -13.86
N ASP A 119 -9.89 5.68 -14.05
CA ASP A 119 -11.27 5.25 -14.22
C ASP A 119 -11.56 4.99 -15.71
N PRO A 120 -11.66 3.73 -16.15
CA PRO A 120 -11.85 3.40 -17.55
C PRO A 120 -13.26 3.78 -18.00
N TRP A 121 -13.38 4.87 -18.76
CA TRP A 121 -14.64 5.35 -19.31
C TRP A 121 -15.44 4.29 -20.10
N TRP A 122 -14.77 3.26 -20.65
CA TRP A 122 -15.44 2.16 -21.36
C TRP A 122 -16.15 1.15 -20.44
N LEU A 123 -15.94 1.21 -19.12
CA LEU A 123 -16.72 0.44 -18.14
C LEU A 123 -17.99 1.18 -17.68
N GLU A 124 -18.19 2.43 -18.08
CA GLU A 124 -19.40 3.20 -17.80
C GLU A 124 -20.65 2.57 -18.40
N ALA A 125 -21.78 2.74 -17.72
CA ALA A 125 -23.03 2.07 -18.09
C ALA A 125 -23.50 2.43 -19.51
N ASP A 126 -23.25 3.66 -19.96
CA ASP A 126 -23.57 4.18 -21.29
C ASP A 126 -22.55 3.75 -22.37
N ALA A 127 -21.29 3.52 -21.98
CA ALA A 127 -20.23 3.02 -22.85
C ALA A 127 -20.27 1.49 -23.07
N ARG A 128 -20.97 0.75 -22.20
CA ARG A 128 -21.27 -0.68 -22.37
C ARG A 128 -22.21 -0.88 -23.56
N ARG A 129 -21.68 -0.82 -24.79
CA ARG A 129 -22.41 -1.27 -25.98
C ARG A 129 -22.86 -2.72 -25.77
N ARG A 130 -24.17 -2.95 -25.88
CA ARG A 130 -24.74 -4.27 -26.14
C ARG A 130 -24.93 -4.43 -27.64
#